data_AF-A0A7K4FDA3-F1
#
_entry.id   AF-A0A7K4FDA3-F1
#
_cell.length_a   1.000
_cell.length_b   1.000
_cell.length_c   1.000
_cell.angle_alpha   90.00
_cell.angle_beta   90.00
_cell.angle_gamma   90.00
#
_symmetry.space_group_name_H-M   'P 1'
#
loop_
_entity.id
_entity.type
_entity.pdbx_description
1 polymer ?
#
loop_
_entity_poly.entity_id
_entity_poly.type
_entity_poly.pdbx_seq_one_letter_code
_entity_poly.pdbx_strand_id
1 'polypeptide(L)' 'MKKSELKKLISQYKEFREKKNKKHADSFKIEKTLKEIEHKYFHETGRTLKSDLME' A
#
# COMPACT_ATOMS: atom_id res chain seq x y z
N MET A 1 -11.25 7.40 -8.16
CA MET A 1 -9.88 7.93 -8.40
C MET A 1 -9.53 7.94 -9.89
N LYS A 2 -8.66 8.87 -10.32
CA LYS A 2 -7.97 8.77 -11.62
C LYS A 2 -6.94 7.62 -11.57
N LYS A 3 -6.69 6.92 -12.68
CA LYS A 3 -5.67 5.84 -12.77
C LYS A 3 -4.31 6.22 -12.18
N SER A 4 -3.91 7.48 -12.27
CA SER A 4 -2.65 7.99 -11.72
C SER A 4 -2.57 7.95 -10.18
N GLU A 5 -3.71 8.08 -9.48
CA GLU A 5 -3.73 8.01 -8.02
C GLU A 5 -3.62 6.56 -7.51
N LEU A 6 -4.23 5.61 -8.23
CA LEU A 6 -4.05 4.19 -7.94
C LEU A 6 -2.59 3.76 -8.10
N LYS A 7 -1.93 4.20 -9.17
CA LYS A 7 -0.48 4.00 -9.35
C LYS A 7 0.33 4.59 -8.20
N LYS A 8 -0.04 5.78 -7.71
CA LYS A 8 0.60 6.39 -6.53
C LYS A 8 0.41 5.54 -5.27
N LEU A 9 -0.80 5.07 -5.00
CA LEU A 9 -1.10 4.20 -3.86
C LEU A 9 -0.28 2.91 -3.91
N ILE A 10 -0.16 2.29 -5.09
CA ILE A 10 0.64 1.07 -5.31
C ILE A 10 2.14 1.34 -5.06
N SER A 11 2.69 2.42 -5.61
CA SER A 11 4.09 2.79 -5.38
C SER A 11 4.36 3.08 -3.90
N GLN A 12 3.47 3.82 -3.23
CA GLN A 12 3.58 4.07 -1.79
C GLN A 12 3.55 2.76 -1.00
N TYR A 13 2.62 1.87 -1.31
CA TYR A 13 2.53 0.56 -0.66
C TYR A 13 3.83 -0.25 -0.83
N LYS A 14 4.41 -0.28 -2.04
CA LYS A 14 5.72 -0.95 -2.29
C LYS A 14 6.84 -0.35 -1.44
N GLU A 15 6.98 0.98 -1.44
CA GLU A 15 7.98 1.66 -0.61
C GLU A 15 7.82 1.35 0.88
N PHE A 16 6.59 1.39 1.39
CA PHE A 16 6.31 1.07 2.79
C PHE A 16 6.58 -0.40 3.10
N ARG A 17 6.26 -1.32 2.19
CA ARG A 17 6.55 -2.75 2.33
C ARG A 17 8.06 -3.02 2.35
N GLU A 18 8.84 -2.36 1.50
CA GLU A 18 10.31 -2.44 1.51
C GLU A 18 10.89 -1.82 2.79
N LYS A 19 10.36 -0.68 3.23
CA LYS A 19 10.75 -0.07 4.51
C LYS A 19 10.45 -1.02 5.67
N LYS A 20 9.31 -1.72 5.69
CA LYS A 20 8.98 -2.71 6.73
C LYS A 20 10.06 -3.78 6.90
N ASN A 21 10.74 -4.15 5.82
CA ASN A 21 11.78 -5.19 5.82
C ASN A 21 13.13 -4.70 6.39
N LYS A 22 13.28 -3.40 6.66
CA LYS A 22 14.49 -2.86 7.29
C LYS A 22 14.46 -3.07 8.81
N LYS A 23 15.58 -3.53 9.37
CA LYS A 23 15.77 -3.94 10.78
C LYS A 23 15.44 -2.88 11.85
N HIS A 24 15.39 -1.60 11.48
CA HIS A 24 15.07 -0.45 12.35
C HIS A 24 13.80 0.30 11.94
N ALA A 25 13.02 -0.27 11.04
CA ALA A 25 11.82 0.40 10.57
C ALA A 25 10.69 0.28 11.59
N ASP A 26 9.95 1.37 11.73
CA ASP A 26 8.80 1.52 12.61
C ASP A 26 7.63 0.66 12.09
N SER A 27 7.74 -0.66 12.25
CA SER A 27 6.88 -1.65 11.60
C SER A 27 5.41 -1.43 11.96
N PHE A 28 5.11 -0.92 13.16
CA PHE A 28 3.76 -0.58 13.59
C PHE A 28 3.17 0.60 12.80
N LYS A 29 3.93 1.69 12.67
CA LYS A 29 3.53 2.87 11.89
C LYS A 29 3.36 2.51 10.41
N ILE A 30 4.31 1.75 9.87
CA ILE A 30 4.29 1.29 8.47
C ILE A 30 3.08 0.38 8.21
N GLU A 31 2.78 -0.56 9.11
CA GLU A 31 1.64 -1.46 8.96
C GLU A 31 0.30 -0.72 9.02
N LYS A 32 0.19 0.29 9.89
CA LYS A 32 -0.99 1.16 9.95
C LYS A 32 -1.19 1.91 8.62
N THR A 33 -0.13 2.51 8.08
CA THR A 33 -0.18 3.21 6.79
C THR A 33 -0.50 2.26 5.63
N LEU A 34 0.07 1.05 5.61
CA LEU A 34 -0.25 0.02 4.60
C LEU A 34 -1.74 -0.35 4.63
N LYS A 35 -2.32 -0.54 5.83
CA LYS A 35 -3.76 -0.81 6.00
C LYS A 35 -4.62 0.35 5.51
N GLU A 36 -4.26 1.60 5.82
CA GLU A 36 -5.01 2.77 5.33
C GLU A 36 -4.98 2.87 3.80
N ILE A 37 -3.81 2.66 3.17
CA ILE A 37 -3.67 2.65 1.71
C ILE A 37 -4.51 1.51 1.11
N GLU A 38 -4.47 0.32 1.70
CA GLU A 38 -5.26 -0.83 1.24
C GLU A 38 -6.76 -0.60 1.36
N HIS A 39 -7.23 -0.04 2.47
CA HIS A 39 -8.63 0.31 2.67
C HIS A 39 -9.11 1.36 1.65
N LYS A 40 -8.30 2.39 1.40
CA LYS A 40 -8.64 3.46 0.45
C LYS A 40 -8.67 2.93 -0.98
N TYR A 41 -7.69 2.13 -1.36
CA TYR A 41 -7.64 1.49 -2.69
C TYR A 41 -8.80 0.52 -2.89
N PHE A 42 -9.16 -0.29 -1.88
CA PHE A 42 -10.31 -1.19 -1.94
C PHE A 42 -11.63 -0.43 -2.04
N HIS A 43 -11.79 0.66 -1.28
CA HIS A 43 -12.97 1.51 -1.35
C HIS A 43 -13.19 2.11 -2.75
N GLU A 44 -12.11 2.39 -3.48
CA GLU A 44 -12.20 3.00 -4.81
C GLU A 44 -12.17 2.01 -5.98
N THR A 45 -11.54 0.85 -5.84
CA THR A 45 -11.39 -0.14 -6.92
C THR A 45 -12.20 -1.42 -6.71
N GLY A 46 -12.65 -1.68 -5.48
CA GLY A 46 -13.21 -2.96 -5.07
C GLY A 46 -12.18 -4.11 -5.06
N ARG A 47 -10.88 -3.83 -5.22
CA ARG A 47 -9.81 -4.84 -5.28
C ARG A 47 -8.82 -4.61 -4.15
N THR A 48 -8.24 -5.69 -3.63
CA THR A 48 -7.15 -5.59 -2.65
C THR A 48 -5.84 -5.29 -3.36
N LEU A 49 -5.11 -4.28 -2.86
CA LEU A 49 -3.77 -3.90 -3.33
C LEU A 49 -2.81 -5.10 -3.40
N LYS A 50 -2.93 -6.01 -2.45
CA LYS A 50 -2.17 -7.27 -2.40
C LYS A 50 -2.33 -8.13 -3.66
N SER A 51 -3.50 -8.09 -4.30
CA SER A 51 -3.78 -8.86 -5.52
C SER A 51 -3.18 -8.19 -6.76
N ASP A 52 -3.20 -6.86 -6.82
CA ASP A 52 -2.64 -6.05 -7.92
C ASP A 52 -1.09 -6.07 -7.92
N LEU A 53 -0.49 -6.33 -6.76
CA LEU A 53 0.96 -6.39 -6.55
C LEU A 53 1.58 -7.78 -6.72
N MET A 54 0.76 -8.83 -6.84
CA MET A 54 1.22 -10.22 -7.00
C MET A 54 1.18 -10.72 -8.45
N GLU A 55 0.89 -9.84 -9.41
CA GLU A 55 0.95 -10.12 -10.86
C GLU A 55 2.30 -9.73 -11.47
#